data_AF-A0A7S2K5P3-F1
#
_entry.id   AF-A0A7S2K5P3-F1
#
_cell.length_a   1.000
_cell.length_b   1.000
_cell.length_c   1.000
_cell.angle_alpha   90.00
_cell.angle_beta   90.00
_cell.angle_gamma   90.00
#
_symmetry.space_group_name_H-M   'P 1'
#
loop_
_entity.id
_entity.type
_entity.pdbx_description
1 polymer ?
#
loop_
_entity_poly.entity_id
_entity_poly.type
_entity_poly.pdbx_seq_one_letter_code
_entity_poly.pdbx_strand_id
1 'polypeptide(L)'
;NGIYLTLAQRDQFAGEACDYVHDQIKTRTPKGAIISFSFVNNDLRNVFRSRFTGAHWMLVDTSAKEAEERIKRRNPEHFYKGAAASIDEPKSANDGTPSVKDQDNCEWKFDDVDFKHTILNGLSSIESNAALVTDAILSMLGR
;
A
#
# COMPACT_ATOMS: atom_id res chain seq x y z
N ASN A 1 15.25 9.09 -13.16
CA ASN A 1 14.66 7.77 -13.44
C ASN A 1 14.67 6.94 -12.18
N GLY A 2 13.49 6.66 -11.62
CA GLY A 2 13.37 5.74 -10.49
C GLY A 2 13.81 4.33 -10.90
N ILE A 3 14.43 3.60 -9.98
CA ILE A 3 14.64 2.15 -10.13
C ILE A 3 13.28 1.52 -9.82
N TYR A 4 12.46 1.30 -10.85
CA TYR A 4 11.22 0.56 -10.72
C TYR A 4 11.53 -0.93 -10.76
N LEU A 5 10.94 -1.70 -9.83
CA LEU A 5 11.07 -3.15 -9.83
C LEU A 5 10.43 -3.73 -11.09
N THR A 6 11.09 -4.72 -11.70
CA THR A 6 10.52 -5.60 -12.72
C THR A 6 9.32 -6.37 -12.14
N LEU A 7 8.46 -6.93 -13.00
CA LEU A 7 7.37 -7.82 -12.56
C LEU A 7 7.88 -9.00 -11.74
N ALA A 8 8.99 -9.62 -12.14
CA ALA A 8 9.59 -10.73 -11.40
C ALA A 8 10.07 -10.32 -10.00
N GLN A 9 10.69 -9.14 -9.88
CA GLN A 9 11.11 -8.61 -8.58
C GLN A 9 9.93 -8.21 -7.69
N ARG A 10 8.83 -7.72 -8.28
CA ARG A 10 7.58 -7.44 -7.56
C ARG A 10 6.95 -8.71 -7.01
N ASP A 11 6.87 -9.75 -7.83
CA ASP A 11 6.37 -11.06 -7.42
C ASP A 11 7.21 -11.64 -6.29
N GLN A 12 8.55 -11.63 -6.44
CA GLN A 12 9.46 -12.05 -5.38
C GLN A 12 9.25 -11.25 -4.09
N PHE A 13 9.22 -9.91 -4.19
CA PHE A 13 9.03 -9.03 -3.05
C PHE A 13 7.68 -9.29 -2.34
N ALA A 14 6.59 -9.42 -3.09
CA ALA A 14 5.27 -9.70 -2.53
C ALA A 14 5.22 -11.09 -1.88
N GLY A 15 5.88 -12.09 -2.48
CA GLY A 15 6.04 -13.43 -1.93
C GLY A 15 6.76 -13.41 -0.58
N GLU A 16 7.94 -12.79 -0.53
CA GLU A 16 8.74 -12.66 0.71
C GLU A 16 7.97 -11.90 1.80
N ALA A 17 7.23 -10.85 1.43
CA ALA A 17 6.38 -10.12 2.37
C ALA A 17 5.23 -10.99 2.92
N CYS A 18 4.60 -11.82 2.08
CA CYS A 18 3.59 -12.78 2.54
C CYS A 18 4.18 -13.80 3.50
N ASP A 19 5.36 -14.33 3.20
CA ASP A 19 6.04 -15.31 4.06
C ASP A 19 6.41 -14.70 5.42
N TYR A 20 6.93 -13.46 5.44
CA TYR A 20 7.18 -12.72 6.68
C TYR A 20 5.91 -12.55 7.52
N VAL A 21 4.79 -12.15 6.92
CA VAL A 21 3.51 -11.99 7.61
C VAL A 21 3.06 -13.32 8.20
N HIS A 22 3.13 -14.41 7.43
CA HIS A 22 2.77 -15.74 7.92
C HIS A 22 3.62 -16.16 9.13
N ASP A 23 4.92 -15.91 9.07
CA ASP A 23 5.83 -16.25 10.17
C ASP A 23 5.57 -15.41 11.41
N GLN A 24 5.25 -14.12 11.27
CA GLN A 24 4.85 -13.28 12.40
C GLN A 24 3.54 -13.77 13.04
N ILE A 25 2.55 -14.17 12.23
CA ILE A 25 1.29 -14.72 12.73
C ILE A 25 1.54 -16.05 13.45
N LYS A 26 2.31 -16.98 12.86
CA LYS A 26 2.62 -18.27 13.47
C LYS A 26 3.37 -18.12 14.79
N THR A 27 4.38 -17.23 14.82
CA THR A 27 5.26 -17.05 15.98
C THR A 27 4.53 -16.40 17.16
N ARG A 28 3.65 -15.42 16.90
CA ARG A 28 2.95 -14.67 17.95
C ARG A 28 1.59 -15.26 18.31
N THR A 29 1.08 -16.21 17.51
CA THR A 29 -0.23 -16.84 17.67
C THR A 29 -1.39 -15.85 17.93
N PRO A 30 -1.46 -14.70 17.25
CA PRO A 30 -2.57 -13.78 17.46
C PRO A 30 -3.86 -14.38 16.87
N LYS A 31 -5.03 -13.93 17.34
CA LYS A 31 -6.32 -14.31 16.76
C LYS A 31 -6.53 -13.79 15.32
N GLY A 32 -5.69 -12.83 14.91
CA GLY A 32 -5.68 -12.22 13.59
C GLY A 32 -4.57 -11.16 13.50
N ALA A 33 -4.34 -10.64 12.30
CA ALA A 33 -3.38 -9.56 12.06
C ALA A 33 -4.03 -8.48 11.18
N ILE A 34 -3.67 -7.22 11.45
CA ILE A 34 -4.00 -6.09 10.59
C ILE A 34 -2.70 -5.69 9.88
N ILE A 35 -2.76 -5.60 8.57
CA ILE A 35 -1.60 -5.29 7.73
C ILE A 35 -1.97 -4.07 6.90
N SER A 36 -1.17 -3.02 6.97
CA SER A 36 -1.28 -1.86 6.10
C SER A 36 -0.19 -1.90 5.04
N PHE A 37 -0.58 -1.70 3.79
CA PHE A 37 0.34 -1.52 2.66
C PHE A 37 -0.29 -0.58 1.65
N SER A 38 0.55 0.08 0.85
CA SER A 38 0.15 1.06 -0.17
C SER A 38 0.34 0.52 -1.59
N PHE A 39 0.14 -0.77 -1.81
CA PHE A 39 0.31 -1.35 -3.16
C PHE A 39 -0.69 -0.75 -4.13
N VAL A 40 -0.16 0.01 -5.08
CA VAL A 40 -0.96 0.67 -6.12
C VAL A 40 -1.19 -0.23 -7.33
N ASN A 41 -0.36 -1.26 -7.53
CA ASN A 41 -0.46 -2.20 -8.64
C ASN A 41 -1.31 -3.43 -8.32
N ASN A 42 -2.01 -3.95 -9.33
CA ASN A 42 -2.85 -5.14 -9.17
C ASN A 42 -2.06 -6.44 -8.97
N ASP A 43 -0.88 -6.59 -9.56
CA ASP A 43 -0.01 -7.77 -9.43
C ASP A 43 0.37 -8.04 -7.96
N LEU A 44 0.86 -7.03 -7.25
CA LEU A 44 1.20 -7.11 -5.83
C LEU A 44 -0.02 -7.46 -4.96
N ARG A 45 -1.18 -6.84 -5.25
CA ARG A 45 -2.44 -7.14 -4.55
C ARG A 45 -2.86 -8.59 -4.79
N ASN A 46 -2.73 -9.09 -6.01
CA ASN A 46 -3.11 -10.45 -6.38
C ASN A 46 -2.26 -11.51 -5.69
N VAL A 47 -0.95 -11.28 -5.51
CA VAL A 47 -0.10 -12.18 -4.72
C VAL A 47 -0.63 -12.29 -3.29
N PHE A 48 -0.88 -11.18 -2.61
CA PHE A 48 -1.45 -11.18 -1.26
C PHE A 48 -2.84 -11.85 -1.19
N ARG A 49 -3.72 -11.58 -2.15
CA ARG A 49 -5.05 -12.21 -2.21
C ARG A 49 -4.98 -13.73 -2.37
N SER A 50 -4.05 -14.20 -3.20
CA SER A 50 -3.86 -15.63 -3.43
C SER A 50 -3.33 -16.35 -2.19
N ARG A 51 -2.46 -15.68 -1.40
CA ARG A 51 -1.89 -16.23 -0.16
C ARG A 51 -2.84 -16.12 1.04
N PHE A 52 -3.60 -15.04 1.15
CA PHE A 52 -4.50 -14.76 2.27
C PHE A 52 -5.98 -14.76 1.83
N THR A 53 -6.47 -15.93 1.40
CA THR A 53 -7.83 -16.09 0.84
C THR A 53 -8.96 -15.78 1.83
N GLY A 54 -8.70 -15.87 3.13
CA GLY A 54 -9.64 -15.50 4.21
C GLY A 54 -9.53 -14.05 4.69
N ALA A 55 -8.68 -13.22 4.07
CA ALA A 55 -8.50 -11.84 4.51
C ALA A 55 -9.71 -10.97 4.13
N HIS A 56 -10.06 -10.04 5.02
CA HIS A 56 -10.99 -8.95 4.72
C HIS A 56 -10.20 -7.73 4.22
N TRP A 57 -10.56 -7.24 3.04
CA TRP A 57 -9.84 -6.16 2.37
C TRP A 57 -10.50 -4.82 2.62
N MET A 58 -9.69 -3.82 2.94
CA MET A 58 -10.15 -2.45 3.18
C MET A 58 -9.32 -1.48 2.36
N LEU A 59 -9.99 -0.58 1.64
CA LEU A 59 -9.37 0.47 0.84
C LEU A 59 -9.60 1.81 1.51
N VAL A 60 -8.52 2.50 1.89
CA VAL A 60 -8.61 3.91 2.28
C VAL A 60 -8.70 4.74 1.01
N ASP A 61 -9.93 5.06 0.60
CA ASP A 61 -10.19 5.83 -0.60
C ASP A 61 -10.20 7.31 -0.27
N THR A 62 -9.16 8.02 -0.70
CA THR A 62 -9.00 9.46 -0.44
C THR A 62 -8.55 10.12 -1.72
N SER A 63 -9.27 11.15 -2.17
CA SER A 63 -8.82 11.96 -3.31
C SER A 63 -7.43 12.55 -3.05
N ALA A 64 -6.63 12.70 -4.10
CA ALA A 64 -5.29 13.28 -3.97
C ALA A 64 -5.30 14.65 -3.29
N LYS A 65 -6.30 15.48 -3.60
CA LYS A 65 -6.51 16.81 -2.98
C LYS A 65 -6.69 16.70 -1.47
N GLU A 66 -7.61 15.84 -1.01
CA GLU A 66 -7.84 15.66 0.43
C GLU A 66 -6.61 15.07 1.13
N ALA A 67 -5.94 14.09 0.50
CA ALA A 67 -4.72 13.51 1.04
C ALA A 67 -3.64 14.58 1.25
N GLU A 68 -3.44 15.47 0.29
CA GLU A 68 -2.50 16.58 0.38
C GLU A 68 -2.89 17.57 1.51
N GLU A 69 -4.16 17.95 1.60
CA GLU A 69 -4.67 18.81 2.67
C GLU A 69 -4.49 18.19 4.05
N ARG A 70 -4.66 16.86 4.18
CA ARG A 70 -4.41 16.13 5.43
C ARG A 70 -2.93 16.10 5.79
N ILE A 71 -2.04 15.93 4.80
CA ILE A 71 -0.59 15.97 5.01
C ILE A 71 -0.14 17.36 5.47
N LYS A 72 -0.63 18.43 4.83
CA LYS A 72 -0.31 19.82 5.19
C LYS A 72 -0.72 20.19 6.63
N ARG A 73 -1.80 19.57 7.14
CA ARG A 73 -2.27 19.76 8.52
C ARG A 73 -1.46 19.00 9.57
N ARG A 74 -0.61 18.03 9.17
CA ARG A 74 0.22 17.27 10.12
C ARG A 74 1.42 18.10 10.57
N ASN A 75 1.83 17.91 11.82
CA ASN A 75 2.95 18.58 12.49
C ASN A 75 4.20 18.64 11.58
N PRO A 76 4.94 19.76 11.50
CA PRO A 76 6.08 19.98 10.58
C PRO A 76 7.18 18.89 10.53
N GLU A 77 7.25 17.98 11.51
CA GLU A 77 8.17 16.82 11.47
C GLU A 77 7.69 15.67 10.57
N HIS A 78 6.57 15.82 9.86
CA HIS A 78 6.04 14.77 9.00
C HIS A 78 6.91 14.55 7.75
N PHE A 79 7.17 13.28 7.43
CA PHE A 79 8.01 12.82 6.30
C PHE A 79 7.62 13.43 4.95
N TYR A 80 6.31 13.58 4.71
CA TYR A 80 5.78 14.28 3.54
C TYR A 80 5.62 15.76 3.86
N LYS A 81 6.53 16.58 3.34
CA LYS A 81 6.35 18.02 3.26
C LYS A 81 5.39 18.27 2.10
N GLY A 82 4.24 18.91 2.34
CA GLY A 82 3.33 19.31 1.26
C GLY A 82 4.08 20.06 0.16
N ALA A 83 3.49 20.19 -1.04
CA ALA A 83 4.13 20.61 -2.30
C ALA A 83 4.82 22.01 -2.34
N ALA A 84 5.24 22.57 -1.21
CA ALA A 84 6.05 23.77 -1.06
C ALA A 84 7.41 23.51 -0.41
N ALA A 85 8.11 22.44 -0.79
CA ALA A 85 9.53 22.30 -0.54
C ALA A 85 10.22 21.70 -1.78
N SER A 86 10.67 22.59 -2.67
CA SER A 86 11.67 22.38 -3.73
C SER A 86 11.52 21.12 -4.58
N ILE A 87 10.99 21.30 -5.78
CA ILE A 87 11.36 20.51 -6.96
C ILE A 87 12.85 20.79 -7.23
N ASP A 88 13.74 20.18 -6.47
CA ASP A 88 15.06 19.85 -6.99
C ASP A 88 14.90 18.46 -7.61
N GLU A 89 14.65 18.44 -8.92
CA GLU A 89 14.79 17.22 -9.70
C GLU A 89 16.16 16.59 -9.36
N PRO A 90 16.24 15.29 -9.04
CA PRO A 90 17.52 14.64 -8.92
C PRO A 90 18.19 14.70 -10.29
N LYS A 91 19.19 15.57 -10.44
CA LYS A 91 20.15 15.54 -11.56
C LYS A 91 20.71 14.14 -11.61
N SER A 92 20.28 13.41 -12.62
CA SER A 92 20.71 12.06 -12.94
C SER A 92 22.23 12.06 -13.06
N ALA A 93 22.92 11.52 -12.06
CA ALA A 93 24.31 11.14 -12.22
C ALA A 93 24.35 10.03 -13.27
N ASN A 94 24.85 10.37 -14.46
CA ASN A 94 25.27 9.42 -15.48
C ASN A 94 26.39 8.56 -14.87
N ASP A 95 26.04 7.42 -14.31
CA ASP A 95 26.99 6.33 -14.14
C ASP A 95 26.64 5.25 -15.16
N GLY A 96 27.60 4.99 -16.05
CA GLY A 96 27.45 4.33 -17.36
C GLY A 96 27.13 2.84 -17.33
N THR A 97 26.26 2.40 -16.44
CA THR A 97 25.70 1.05 -16.46
C THR A 97 24.67 0.93 -17.59
N PRO A 98 24.75 -0.09 -18.47
CA PRO A 98 23.78 -0.25 -19.55
C PRO A 98 22.39 -0.41 -18.97
N SER A 99 21.51 0.53 -19.30
CA SER A 99 20.07 0.42 -19.09
C SER A 99 19.58 -0.79 -19.89
N VAL A 100 19.38 -1.92 -19.21
CA VAL A 100 18.51 -2.97 -19.73
C VAL A 100 17.12 -2.32 -19.82
N LYS A 101 16.71 -1.97 -21.04
CA LYS A 101 15.34 -1.57 -21.35
C LYS A 101 14.45 -2.81 -21.28
N ASP A 102 14.30 -3.38 -20.09
CA ASP A 102 13.23 -4.33 -19.85
C ASP A 102 11.92 -3.55 -19.93
N GLN A 103 11.09 -3.89 -20.90
CA GLN A 103 9.75 -3.33 -21.07
C GLN A 103 8.86 -3.55 -19.83
N ASP A 104 9.29 -4.42 -18.91
CA ASP A 104 8.63 -4.74 -17.65
C ASP A 104 8.97 -3.78 -16.48
N ASN A 105 9.90 -2.84 -16.66
CA ASN A 105 10.15 -1.76 -15.69
C ASN A 105 9.14 -0.61 -15.83
N CYS A 106 7.89 -0.95 -16.14
CA CYS A 106 6.84 0.03 -16.23
C CYS A 106 6.59 0.67 -14.86
N GLU A 107 6.43 1.99 -14.87
CA GLU A 107 6.11 2.83 -13.72
C GLU A 107 4.96 2.25 -12.89
N TRP A 108 4.87 2.64 -11.62
CA TRP A 108 3.75 2.26 -10.74
C TRP A 108 2.41 2.69 -11.37
N LYS A 109 1.75 1.77 -12.08
CA LYS A 109 0.39 1.97 -12.57
C LYS A 109 -0.58 1.87 -11.40
N PHE A 110 -1.29 2.96 -11.16
CA PHE A 110 -2.41 2.97 -10.23
C PHE A 110 -3.56 2.24 -10.90
N ASP A 111 -3.83 1.04 -10.43
CA ASP A 111 -4.94 0.24 -10.90
C ASP A 111 -6.10 0.34 -9.91
N ASP A 112 -7.33 0.36 -10.43
CA ASP A 112 -8.53 0.25 -9.61
C ASP A 112 -8.57 -1.07 -8.83
N VAL A 113 -9.23 -1.06 -7.68
CA VAL A 113 -9.46 -2.28 -6.89
C VAL A 113 -10.70 -2.99 -7.41
N ASP A 114 -10.50 -4.09 -8.14
CA ASP A 114 -11.55 -4.83 -8.87
C ASP A 114 -12.20 -5.97 -8.07
N PHE A 115 -11.83 -6.13 -6.80
CA PHE A 115 -12.28 -7.23 -5.95
C PHE A 115 -13.09 -6.76 -4.75
N LYS A 116 -13.78 -7.68 -4.07
CA LYS A 116 -14.59 -7.36 -2.91
C LYS A 116 -13.74 -6.73 -1.80
N HIS A 117 -14.08 -5.50 -1.42
CA HIS A 117 -13.43 -4.76 -0.35
C HIS A 117 -14.44 -3.83 0.35
N THR A 118 -14.09 -3.36 1.54
CA THR A 118 -14.79 -2.26 2.22
C THR A 118 -14.05 -0.95 1.96
N ILE A 119 -14.78 0.09 1.58
CA ILE A 119 -14.20 1.43 1.39
C ILE A 119 -14.22 2.18 2.73
N LEU A 120 -13.05 2.70 3.11
CA LEU A 120 -12.88 3.66 4.20
C LEU A 120 -12.74 5.04 3.56
N ASN A 121 -13.80 5.85 3.62
CA ASN A 121 -13.88 7.13 2.93
C ASN A 121 -12.97 8.17 3.62
N GLY A 122 -12.01 8.71 2.87
CA GLY A 122 -11.05 9.70 3.33
C GLY A 122 -11.65 11.03 3.79
N LEU A 123 -12.90 11.33 3.38
CA LEU A 123 -13.67 12.50 3.81
C LEU A 123 -14.46 12.25 5.09
N SER A 124 -14.64 10.98 5.50
CA SER A 124 -15.27 10.64 6.77
C SER A 124 -14.30 10.84 7.93
N SER A 125 -14.84 10.99 9.14
CA SER A 125 -14.00 11.10 10.34
C SER A 125 -13.21 9.82 10.59
N ILE A 126 -12.13 9.93 11.37
CA ILE A 126 -11.33 8.77 11.76
C ILE A 126 -12.19 7.77 12.53
N GLU A 127 -13.06 8.27 13.42
CA GLU A 127 -13.96 7.46 14.25
C GLU A 127 -14.96 6.68 13.40
N SER A 128 -15.56 7.31 12.37
CA SER A 128 -16.46 6.61 11.46
C SER A 128 -15.76 5.48 10.70
N ASN A 129 -14.56 5.74 10.18
CA ASN A 129 -13.79 4.69 9.51
C ASN A 129 -13.33 3.60 10.49
N ALA A 130 -12.91 3.96 11.71
CA ALA A 130 -12.50 3.02 12.73
C ALA A 130 -13.65 2.12 13.20
N ALA A 131 -14.88 2.64 13.26
CA ALA A 131 -16.07 1.85 13.54
C ALA A 131 -16.29 0.78 12.46
N LEU A 132 -16.19 1.13 11.17
CA LEU A 132 -16.28 0.17 10.06
C LEU A 132 -15.21 -0.93 10.16
N VAL A 133 -13.97 -0.57 10.50
CA VAL A 133 -12.89 -1.54 10.71
C VAL A 133 -13.23 -2.47 11.88
N THR A 134 -13.71 -1.92 12.98
CA THR A 134 -14.04 -2.66 14.20
C THR A 134 -15.18 -3.64 13.94
N ASP A 135 -16.25 -3.20 13.28
CA ASP A 135 -17.40 -4.03 12.94
C ASP A 135 -17.00 -5.21 12.05
N ALA A 136 -16.13 -4.97 11.06
CA ALA A 136 -15.60 -6.04 10.21
C ALA A 136 -14.77 -7.05 11.02
N ILE A 137 -13.91 -6.59 11.93
CA ILE A 137 -13.12 -7.48 12.80
C ILE A 137 -14.02 -8.30 13.72
N LEU A 138 -15.02 -7.68 14.35
CA LEU A 138 -15.95 -8.37 15.24
C LEU A 138 -16.76 -9.44 14.48
N SER A 139 -17.24 -9.10 13.29
CA SER A 139 -17.93 -10.05 12.40
C SER A 139 -17.04 -11.24 12.04
N MET A 140 -15.76 -11.02 11.72
CA MET A 140 -14.80 -12.11 11.45
C MET A 140 -14.54 -12.99 12.68
N LEU A 141 -14.64 -12.44 13.89
CA LEU A 141 -14.48 -13.16 15.14
C LEU A 141 -15.78 -13.82 15.63
N GLY A 142 -16.88 -13.70 14.89
CA GLY A 142 -18.20 -14.19 15.29
C GLY A 142 -18.76 -13.50 16.52
N ARG A 143 -18.49 -12.19 16.67
CA ARG A 143 -18.93 -11.35 17.77
C ARG A 143 -19.86 -10.24 17.30
#